data_AF-A0A2V9Y2H2-F1
#
_entry.id   AF-A0A2V9Y2H2-F1
#
_cell.length_a   1.000
_cell.length_b   1.000
_cell.length_c   1.000
_cell.angle_alpha   90.00
_cell.angle_beta   90.00
_cell.angle_gamma   90.00
#
_symmetry.space_group_name_H-M   'P 1'
#
loop_
_entity.id
_entity.type
_entity.pdbx_description
1 polymer ?
#
loop_
_entity_poly.entity_id
_entity_poly.type
_entity_poly.pdbx_seq_one_letter_code
_entity_poly.pdbx_strand_id
1 'polypeptide(L)'
;ESAMQISDALDAAHSKGIIHRDIKPANLFITARGQAKVLDFGLAKLMSHEARETAAADGPTIDATIEDNLTDTGTTVGTVAYMSPEQVRGQELDARTDLFSFGTVLYEMATGRQAFSGQSTALTYEAILHHAPTSPIRINPEIPLKLEEIIEKTLEKDRELRYQSAGELRADLKRLKRDMESVELRLAAGLAAGPRAVQWWRNKQALVIAVIAISTFAAVFAGHWLRPTRSRPEQPMLQQRSITTNPTENPVYAAAISPDGRYLAYADFTGVFVRLLETGETHSLPLPEGFCFR
;
A
#
# COMPACT_ATOMS: atom_id res chain seq x y z
N GLU A 1 -12.99 -21.85 -7.28
CA GLU A 1 -12.46 -23.21 -7.54
C GLU A 1 -13.54 -24.27 -7.73
N SER A 2 -14.52 -24.37 -6.83
CA SER A 2 -15.62 -25.34 -6.91
C SER A 2 -16.31 -25.35 -8.28
N ALA A 3 -16.53 -24.16 -8.87
CA ALA A 3 -17.10 -24.01 -10.20
C ALA A 3 -16.33 -24.79 -11.30
N MET A 4 -15.00 -24.77 -11.25
CA MET A 4 -14.17 -25.51 -12.22
C MET A 4 -14.27 -27.01 -12.03
N GLN A 5 -14.37 -27.48 -10.77
CA GLN A 5 -14.51 -28.90 -10.45
C GLN A 5 -15.89 -29.44 -10.86
N ILE A 6 -16.95 -28.63 -10.69
CA ILE A 6 -18.29 -28.98 -11.17
C ILE A 6 -18.30 -29.04 -12.70
N SER A 7 -17.70 -28.05 -13.37
CA SER A 7 -17.56 -28.06 -14.83
C SER A 7 -16.77 -29.29 -15.32
N ASP A 8 -15.73 -29.70 -14.60
CA ASP A 8 -14.94 -30.90 -14.90
C ASP A 8 -15.79 -32.19 -14.79
N ALA A 9 -16.60 -32.30 -13.74
CA ALA A 9 -17.51 -33.43 -13.56
C ALA A 9 -18.59 -33.50 -14.65
N LEU A 10 -19.15 -32.35 -15.04
CA LEU A 10 -20.12 -32.26 -16.14
C LEU A 10 -19.47 -32.66 -17.48
N ASP A 11 -18.29 -32.15 -17.79
CA ASP A 11 -17.51 -32.48 -18.99
C ASP A 11 -17.27 -34.00 -19.10
N ALA A 12 -16.87 -34.62 -17.97
CA ALA A 12 -16.64 -36.05 -17.88
C ALA A 12 -17.92 -36.88 -18.12
N ALA A 13 -19.08 -36.41 -17.65
CA ALA A 13 -20.36 -37.09 -17.88
C ALA A 13 -20.86 -36.88 -19.33
N HIS A 14 -20.80 -35.65 -19.83
CA HIS A 14 -21.24 -35.28 -21.17
C HIS A 14 -20.43 -36.00 -22.25
N SER A 15 -19.12 -36.21 -22.05
CA SER A 15 -18.29 -37.00 -22.96
C SER A 15 -18.71 -38.47 -23.08
N LYS A 16 -19.52 -38.97 -22.15
CA LYS A 16 -20.12 -40.30 -22.16
C LYS A 16 -21.59 -40.28 -22.59
N GLY A 17 -22.10 -39.15 -23.05
CA GLY A 17 -23.50 -38.96 -23.44
C GLY A 17 -24.48 -38.88 -22.26
N ILE A 18 -23.99 -38.71 -21.03
CA ILE A 18 -24.84 -38.66 -19.83
C ILE A 18 -25.17 -37.21 -19.51
N ILE A 19 -26.45 -36.85 -19.59
CA ILE A 19 -26.98 -35.55 -19.19
C ILE A 19 -27.57 -35.67 -17.77
N HIS A 20 -27.25 -34.73 -16.88
CA HIS A 20 -27.68 -34.76 -15.49
C HIS A 20 -29.16 -34.39 -15.31
N ARG A 21 -29.63 -33.35 -16.00
CA ARG A 21 -31.04 -32.88 -16.04
C ARG A 21 -31.61 -32.29 -14.73
N ASP A 22 -30.82 -32.21 -13.68
CA ASP A 22 -31.26 -31.75 -12.35
C ASP A 22 -30.14 -31.04 -11.58
N ILE A 23 -29.34 -30.23 -12.28
CA ILE A 23 -28.29 -29.45 -11.61
C ILE A 23 -28.94 -28.36 -10.77
N LYS A 24 -28.69 -28.42 -9.46
CA LYS A 24 -29.18 -27.48 -8.44
C LYS A 24 -28.31 -27.58 -7.18
N PRO A 25 -28.34 -26.60 -6.25
CA PRO A 25 -27.48 -26.60 -5.07
C PRO A 25 -27.59 -27.88 -4.22
N ALA A 26 -28.80 -28.44 -4.08
CA ALA A 26 -29.02 -29.68 -3.33
C ALA A 26 -28.29 -30.92 -3.91
N ASN A 27 -27.90 -30.90 -5.19
CA ASN A 27 -27.17 -31.98 -5.85
C ASN A 27 -25.67 -31.69 -6.00
N LEU A 28 -25.18 -30.59 -5.41
CA LEU A 28 -23.79 -30.15 -5.49
C LEU A 28 -23.17 -30.05 -4.09
N PHE A 29 -22.29 -30.99 -3.76
CA PHE A 29 -21.70 -31.10 -2.43
C PHE A 29 -20.27 -30.60 -2.39
N ILE A 30 -19.94 -29.73 -1.43
CA ILE A 30 -18.56 -29.35 -1.13
C ILE A 30 -18.10 -30.10 0.12
N THR A 31 -17.07 -30.93 -0.03
CA THR A 31 -16.46 -31.65 1.10
C THR A 31 -15.65 -30.70 1.99
N ALA A 32 -15.35 -31.12 3.23
CA ALA A 32 -14.48 -30.36 4.15
C ALA A 32 -13.06 -30.11 3.59
N ARG A 33 -12.64 -30.84 2.55
CA ARG A 33 -11.37 -30.64 1.84
C ARG A 33 -11.48 -29.66 0.66
N GLY A 34 -12.63 -29.02 0.47
CA GLY A 34 -12.88 -28.09 -0.63
C GLY A 34 -13.14 -28.77 -1.98
N GLN A 35 -13.35 -30.09 -2.01
CA GLN A 35 -13.70 -30.80 -3.24
C GLN A 35 -15.20 -30.75 -3.50
N ALA A 36 -15.59 -30.32 -4.70
CA ALA A 36 -16.96 -30.34 -5.20
C ALA A 36 -17.30 -31.72 -5.81
N LYS A 37 -18.49 -32.23 -5.48
CA LYS A 37 -19.05 -33.47 -6.01
C LYS A 37 -20.43 -33.19 -6.57
N VAL A 38 -20.68 -33.70 -7.77
CA VAL A 38 -22.00 -33.70 -8.41
C VAL A 38 -22.67 -35.03 -8.09
N LEU A 39 -23.86 -34.99 -7.49
CA LEU A 39 -24.62 -36.16 -7.06
C LEU A 39 -25.87 -36.34 -7.90
N ASP A 40 -26.40 -37.56 -7.94
CA ASP A 40 -27.72 -37.87 -8.49
C ASP A 40 -27.93 -37.40 -9.94
N PHE A 41 -27.03 -37.83 -10.83
CA PHE A 41 -27.31 -37.82 -12.27
C PHE A 41 -28.69 -38.44 -12.48
N GLY A 42 -29.62 -37.69 -13.09
CA GLY A 42 -31.07 -37.87 -12.99
C GLY A 42 -31.66 -39.15 -13.60
N LEU A 43 -31.14 -40.32 -13.21
CA LEU A 43 -31.55 -41.66 -13.62
C LEU A 43 -33.05 -41.89 -13.36
N ALA A 44 -33.61 -41.30 -12.30
CA ALA A 44 -35.04 -41.37 -12.00
C ALA A 44 -35.93 -40.64 -13.02
N LYS A 45 -35.44 -39.58 -13.68
CA LYS A 45 -36.20 -38.80 -14.67
C LYS A 45 -36.20 -39.44 -16.06
N LEU A 46 -35.21 -40.27 -16.40
CA LEU A 46 -35.19 -41.05 -17.65
C LEU A 46 -36.43 -41.96 -17.76
N MET A 47 -36.79 -42.65 -16.67
CA MET A 47 -37.95 -43.55 -16.65
C MET A 47 -39.28 -42.83 -16.90
N SER A 48 -39.41 -41.58 -16.44
CA SER A 48 -40.62 -40.77 -16.67
C SER A 48 -40.75 -40.20 -18.09
N HIS A 49 -39.63 -40.04 -18.81
CA HIS A 49 -39.61 -39.57 -20.18
C HIS A 49 -39.82 -40.71 -21.18
N GLU A 50 -39.22 -41.89 -20.92
CA GLU A 50 -39.50 -43.13 -21.66
C GLU A 50 -40.98 -43.52 -21.53
N ALA A 51 -41.56 -43.40 -20.32
CA ALA A 51 -42.99 -43.63 -20.12
C ALA A 51 -43.89 -42.68 -20.93
N ARG A 52 -43.46 -41.42 -21.12
CA ARG A 52 -44.17 -40.44 -21.96
C ARG A 52 -44.00 -40.70 -23.46
N GLU A 53 -42.82 -41.12 -23.91
CA GLU A 53 -42.59 -41.52 -25.31
C GLU A 53 -43.41 -42.77 -25.69
N THR A 54 -43.58 -43.72 -24.78
CA THR A 54 -44.48 -44.87 -25.01
C THR A 54 -45.97 -44.51 -24.99
N ALA A 55 -46.36 -43.40 -24.36
CA ALA A 55 -47.74 -42.93 -24.30
C ALA A 55 -48.13 -42.00 -25.47
N ALA A 56 -47.15 -41.51 -26.25
CA ALA A 56 -47.37 -40.59 -27.37
C ALA A 56 -47.84 -41.29 -28.68
N ALA A 57 -48.14 -42.60 -28.64
CA ALA A 57 -48.65 -43.34 -29.79
C ALA A 57 -50.15 -43.08 -30.09
N ASP A 58 -50.90 -42.41 -29.20
CA ASP A 58 -52.34 -42.13 -29.37
C ASP A 58 -52.66 -40.62 -29.25
N GLY A 59 -52.46 -39.87 -30.34
CA GLY A 59 -53.14 -38.57 -30.61
C GLY A 59 -52.85 -37.38 -29.67
N PRO A 60 -53.21 -36.14 -30.06
CA PRO A 60 -52.84 -34.96 -29.28
C PRO A 60 -53.86 -34.72 -28.17
N THR A 61 -53.51 -35.07 -26.93
CA THR A 61 -54.17 -34.54 -25.74
C THR A 61 -53.32 -33.43 -25.15
N ILE A 62 -53.77 -32.19 -25.33
CA ILE A 62 -53.40 -31.05 -24.50
C ILE A 62 -54.17 -31.25 -23.19
N ASP A 63 -53.63 -32.04 -22.26
CA ASP A 63 -53.88 -31.99 -20.81
C ASP A 63 -53.34 -33.24 -20.13
N ALA A 64 -53.03 -33.13 -18.84
CA ALA A 64 -52.61 -34.20 -17.92
C ALA A 64 -51.12 -34.56 -17.92
N THR A 65 -50.23 -33.59 -17.66
CA THR A 65 -49.07 -33.83 -16.76
C THR A 65 -48.47 -32.57 -16.11
N ILE A 66 -49.09 -31.39 -16.27
CA ILE A 66 -48.70 -30.21 -15.49
C ILE A 66 -49.25 -30.27 -14.04
N GLU A 67 -50.29 -31.08 -13.78
CA GLU A 67 -51.01 -31.07 -12.50
C GLU A 67 -50.31 -31.81 -11.34
N ASP A 68 -49.42 -32.78 -11.61
CA ASP A 68 -48.91 -33.66 -10.54
C ASP A 68 -47.79 -33.04 -9.66
N ASN A 69 -47.48 -31.76 -9.87
CA ASN A 69 -46.58 -30.98 -9.00
C ASN A 69 -47.21 -29.65 -8.54
N LEU A 70 -48.51 -29.43 -8.77
CA LEU A 70 -49.15 -28.13 -8.57
C LEU A 70 -49.66 -27.86 -7.14
N THR A 71 -49.52 -28.79 -6.20
CA THR A 71 -50.13 -28.67 -4.86
C THR A 71 -49.18 -28.91 -3.69
N ASP A 72 -47.99 -28.29 -3.70
CA ASP A 72 -47.25 -28.07 -2.46
C ASP A 72 -46.56 -26.69 -2.47
N THR A 73 -47.17 -25.75 -1.74
CA THR A 73 -47.12 -24.29 -1.96
C THR A 73 -45.83 -23.59 -1.50
N GLY A 74 -44.66 -24.22 -1.63
CA GLY A 74 -43.39 -23.54 -1.31
C GLY A 74 -42.10 -24.31 -1.64
N THR A 75 -42.14 -25.63 -1.71
CA THR A 75 -40.96 -26.48 -1.99
C THR A 75 -40.71 -26.64 -3.50
N THR A 76 -41.76 -26.66 -4.32
CA THR A 76 -41.67 -26.87 -5.78
C THR A 76 -41.09 -25.66 -6.51
N VAL A 77 -41.46 -24.43 -6.10
CA VAL A 77 -41.02 -23.17 -6.74
C VAL A 77 -39.49 -23.06 -6.72
N GLY A 78 -38.86 -23.42 -5.59
CA GLY A 78 -37.42 -23.35 -5.42
C GLY A 78 -36.65 -24.28 -6.37
N THR A 79 -37.21 -25.43 -6.74
CA THR A 79 -36.54 -26.40 -7.63
C THR A 79 -36.64 -25.99 -9.11
N VAL A 80 -37.72 -25.31 -9.49
CA VAL A 80 -37.97 -24.88 -10.87
C VAL A 80 -36.99 -23.79 -11.33
N ALA A 81 -36.49 -22.96 -10.40
CA ALA A 81 -35.57 -21.86 -10.68
C ALA A 81 -34.26 -22.29 -11.39
N TYR A 82 -33.90 -23.57 -11.33
CA TYR A 82 -32.68 -24.12 -11.93
C TYR A 82 -32.93 -24.80 -13.29
N MET A 83 -34.17 -24.85 -13.78
CA MET A 83 -34.48 -25.46 -15.08
C MET A 83 -33.97 -24.60 -16.25
N SER A 84 -33.60 -25.26 -17.33
CA SER A 84 -33.28 -24.61 -18.60
C SER A 84 -34.54 -24.22 -19.41
N PRO A 85 -34.44 -23.26 -20.35
CA PRO A 85 -35.54 -22.90 -21.24
C PRO A 85 -36.11 -24.09 -22.02
N GLU A 86 -35.24 -25.00 -22.48
CA GLU A 86 -35.62 -26.21 -23.20
C GLU A 86 -36.35 -27.23 -22.31
N GLN A 87 -35.99 -27.35 -21.02
CA GLN A 87 -36.75 -28.16 -20.07
C GLN A 87 -38.15 -27.58 -19.83
N VAL A 88 -38.26 -26.26 -19.67
CA VAL A 88 -39.55 -25.59 -19.47
C VAL A 88 -40.45 -25.74 -20.70
N ARG A 89 -39.86 -25.75 -21.91
CA ARG A 89 -40.59 -25.99 -23.18
C ARG A 89 -40.86 -27.46 -23.48
N GLY A 90 -40.34 -28.41 -22.70
CA GLY A 90 -40.44 -29.84 -23.01
C GLY A 90 -39.73 -30.24 -24.32
N GLN A 91 -38.64 -29.56 -24.66
CA GLN A 91 -37.84 -29.87 -25.84
C GLN A 91 -36.81 -30.98 -25.56
N GLU A 92 -36.23 -31.53 -26.62
CA GLU A 92 -35.08 -32.42 -26.48
C GLU A 92 -33.92 -31.73 -25.75
N LEU A 93 -33.40 -32.47 -24.77
CA LEU A 93 -32.33 -32.04 -23.88
C LEU A 93 -30.99 -32.52 -24.40
N ASP A 94 -29.98 -31.64 -24.33
CA ASP A 94 -28.59 -31.97 -24.61
C ASP A 94 -27.70 -31.51 -23.45
N ALA A 95 -26.38 -31.70 -23.56
CA ALA A 95 -25.41 -31.31 -22.53
C ALA A 95 -25.52 -29.82 -22.10
N ARG A 96 -25.97 -28.93 -23.00
CA ARG A 96 -26.10 -27.48 -22.77
C ARG A 96 -27.28 -27.14 -21.84
N THR A 97 -28.19 -28.09 -21.62
CA THR A 97 -29.20 -28.02 -20.56
C THR A 97 -28.56 -27.94 -19.19
N ASP A 98 -27.60 -28.83 -18.91
CA ASP A 98 -26.90 -28.82 -17.62
C ASP A 98 -26.03 -27.56 -17.46
N LEU A 99 -25.50 -27.02 -18.56
CA LEU A 99 -24.73 -25.78 -18.52
C LEU A 99 -25.60 -24.61 -18.09
N PHE A 100 -26.81 -24.46 -18.63
CA PHE A 100 -27.73 -23.41 -18.21
C PHE A 100 -28.08 -23.55 -16.72
N SER A 101 -28.45 -24.76 -16.29
CA SER A 101 -28.74 -25.04 -14.88
C SER A 101 -27.54 -24.79 -13.97
N PHE A 102 -26.32 -25.07 -14.44
CA PHE A 102 -25.12 -24.72 -13.69
C PHE A 102 -24.86 -23.19 -13.68
N GLY A 103 -25.21 -22.48 -14.76
CA GLY A 103 -25.17 -21.02 -14.82
C GLY A 103 -26.06 -20.35 -13.77
N THR A 104 -27.24 -20.91 -13.49
CA THR A 104 -28.13 -20.36 -12.45
C THR A 104 -27.55 -20.59 -11.05
N VAL A 105 -26.88 -21.73 -10.82
CA VAL A 105 -26.11 -21.98 -9.59
C VAL A 105 -24.92 -21.03 -9.47
N LEU A 106 -24.15 -20.80 -10.54
CA LEU A 106 -23.02 -19.86 -10.53
C LEU A 106 -23.46 -18.45 -10.18
N TYR A 107 -24.58 -18.01 -10.76
CA TYR A 107 -25.21 -16.74 -10.43
C TYR A 107 -25.55 -16.65 -8.94
N GLU A 108 -26.18 -17.68 -8.39
CA GLU A 108 -26.56 -17.70 -6.97
C GLU A 108 -25.34 -17.75 -6.05
N MET A 109 -24.31 -18.50 -6.40
CA MET A 109 -23.05 -18.52 -5.65
C MET A 109 -22.38 -17.14 -5.64
N ALA A 110 -22.46 -16.38 -6.72
CA ALA A 110 -21.82 -15.08 -6.84
C ALA A 110 -22.62 -13.96 -6.12
N THR A 111 -23.96 -14.07 -6.14
CA THR A 111 -24.87 -12.98 -5.72
C THR A 111 -25.63 -13.27 -4.42
N GLY A 112 -25.68 -14.54 -3.98
CA GLY A 112 -26.53 -15.00 -2.89
C GLY A 112 -28.03 -15.00 -3.23
N ARG A 113 -28.41 -14.84 -4.51
CA ARG A 113 -29.81 -14.78 -4.96
C ARG A 113 -30.02 -15.68 -6.17
N GLN A 114 -31.20 -16.29 -6.30
CA GLN A 114 -31.54 -17.06 -7.49
C GLN A 114 -31.58 -16.17 -8.73
N ALA A 115 -31.08 -16.68 -9.86
CA ALA A 115 -31.07 -15.96 -11.14
C ALA A 115 -32.48 -15.64 -11.64
N PHE A 116 -33.38 -16.62 -11.52
CA PHE A 116 -34.79 -16.51 -11.91
C PHE A 116 -35.64 -16.90 -10.70
N SER A 117 -36.50 -16.00 -10.26
CA SER A 117 -37.46 -16.25 -9.19
C SER A 117 -38.77 -15.53 -9.52
N GLY A 118 -39.88 -16.13 -9.12
CA GLY A 118 -41.22 -15.59 -9.31
C GLY A 118 -42.11 -15.89 -8.11
N GLN A 119 -43.18 -15.11 -7.94
CA GLN A 119 -44.16 -15.34 -6.87
C GLN A 119 -44.96 -16.64 -7.06
N SER A 120 -44.88 -17.23 -8.25
CA SER A 120 -45.48 -18.52 -8.59
C SER A 120 -44.56 -19.29 -9.54
N THR A 121 -44.84 -20.59 -9.69
CA THR A 121 -44.15 -21.44 -10.67
C THR A 121 -44.31 -20.91 -12.10
N ALA A 122 -45.51 -20.43 -12.47
CA ALA A 122 -45.78 -19.88 -13.79
C ALA A 122 -44.92 -18.63 -14.10
N LEU A 123 -44.80 -17.71 -13.14
CA LEU A 123 -43.93 -16.53 -13.29
C LEU A 123 -42.45 -16.91 -13.33
N THR A 124 -42.07 -17.98 -12.64
CA THR A 124 -40.69 -18.50 -12.70
C THR A 124 -40.40 -19.10 -14.09
N TYR A 125 -41.33 -19.85 -14.67
CA TYR A 125 -41.21 -20.33 -16.05
C TYR A 125 -41.11 -19.18 -17.05
N GLU A 126 -41.97 -18.17 -16.93
CA GLU A 126 -41.89 -16.96 -17.77
C GLU A 126 -40.50 -16.30 -17.68
N ALA A 127 -39.98 -16.14 -16.47
CA ALA A 127 -38.64 -15.58 -16.25
C ALA A 127 -37.52 -16.41 -16.87
N ILE A 128 -37.60 -17.74 -16.74
CA ILE A 128 -36.62 -18.65 -17.37
C ILE A 128 -36.68 -18.52 -18.89
N LEU A 129 -37.87 -18.36 -19.48
CA LEU A 129 -38.04 -18.32 -20.94
C LEU A 129 -37.67 -16.97 -21.57
N HIS A 130 -37.93 -15.86 -20.88
CA HIS A 130 -38.00 -14.54 -21.52
C HIS A 130 -37.22 -13.42 -20.80
N HIS A 131 -36.82 -13.60 -19.54
CA HIS A 131 -36.14 -12.55 -18.79
C HIS A 131 -34.65 -12.84 -18.62
N ALA A 132 -33.86 -11.77 -18.68
CA ALA A 132 -32.48 -11.79 -18.22
C ALA A 132 -32.45 -11.60 -16.69
N PRO A 133 -31.55 -12.29 -15.96
CA PRO A 133 -31.39 -12.05 -14.54
C PRO A 133 -30.82 -10.65 -14.30
N THR A 134 -30.96 -10.12 -13.09
CA THR A 134 -30.30 -8.85 -12.74
C THR A 134 -28.79 -9.02 -12.82
N SER A 135 -28.05 -8.08 -13.43
CA SER A 135 -26.59 -8.12 -13.51
C SER A 135 -25.94 -8.46 -12.15
N PRO A 136 -25.08 -9.50 -12.07
CA PRO A 136 -24.36 -9.87 -10.85
C PRO A 136 -23.59 -8.72 -10.21
N ILE A 137 -22.91 -7.88 -10.99
CA ILE A 137 -22.10 -6.76 -10.46
C ILE A 137 -22.98 -5.72 -9.77
N ARG A 138 -24.22 -5.54 -10.23
CA ARG A 138 -25.18 -4.64 -9.56
C ARG A 138 -25.59 -5.13 -8.17
N ILE A 139 -25.52 -6.44 -7.91
CA ILE A 139 -25.87 -7.05 -6.62
C ILE A 139 -24.64 -7.15 -5.72
N ASN A 140 -23.52 -7.61 -6.29
CA ASN A 140 -22.25 -7.75 -5.58
C ASN A 140 -21.13 -7.10 -6.42
N PRO A 141 -20.77 -5.83 -6.12
CA PRO A 141 -19.72 -5.10 -6.84
C PRO A 141 -18.31 -5.67 -6.72
N GLU A 142 -18.07 -6.61 -5.81
CA GLU A 142 -16.77 -7.29 -5.67
C GLU A 142 -16.57 -8.40 -6.72
N ILE A 143 -17.63 -8.77 -7.45
CA ILE A 143 -17.54 -9.74 -8.55
C ILE A 143 -16.69 -9.16 -9.70
N PRO A 144 -15.67 -9.89 -10.18
CA PRO A 144 -14.94 -9.50 -11.38
C PRO A 144 -15.85 -9.45 -12.62
N LEU A 145 -15.69 -8.43 -13.48
CA LEU A 145 -16.45 -8.30 -14.73
C LEU A 145 -16.43 -9.58 -15.59
N LYS A 146 -15.28 -10.25 -15.64
CA LYS A 146 -15.13 -11.47 -16.41
C LYS A 146 -15.98 -12.63 -15.87
N LEU A 147 -16.29 -12.67 -14.58
CA LEU A 147 -17.20 -13.65 -14.01
C LEU A 147 -18.66 -13.37 -14.42
N GLU A 148 -19.07 -12.10 -14.47
CA GLU A 148 -20.37 -11.70 -14.99
C GLU A 148 -20.55 -12.14 -16.45
N GLU A 149 -19.58 -11.86 -17.32
CA GLU A 149 -19.60 -12.30 -18.73
C GLU A 149 -19.73 -13.82 -18.87
N ILE A 150 -19.03 -14.59 -18.01
CA ILE A 150 -19.12 -16.05 -17.99
C ILE A 150 -20.53 -16.51 -17.59
N ILE A 151 -21.11 -15.90 -16.55
CA ILE A 151 -22.45 -16.23 -16.08
C ILE A 151 -23.49 -15.89 -17.15
N GLU A 152 -23.40 -14.71 -17.76
CA GLU A 152 -24.31 -14.26 -18.81
C GLU A 152 -24.28 -15.18 -20.03
N LYS A 153 -23.09 -15.51 -20.55
CA LYS A 153 -22.94 -16.47 -21.66
C LYS A 153 -23.50 -17.86 -21.31
N THR A 154 -23.36 -18.29 -20.05
CA THR A 154 -23.90 -19.59 -19.61
C THR A 154 -25.44 -19.56 -19.53
N LEU A 155 -26.02 -18.40 -19.25
CA LEU A 155 -27.46 -18.16 -19.08
C LEU A 155 -28.17 -17.66 -20.35
N GLU A 156 -27.49 -17.68 -21.51
CA GLU A 156 -28.10 -17.36 -22.79
C GLU A 156 -29.35 -18.21 -23.02
N LYS A 157 -30.43 -17.63 -23.54
CA LYS A 157 -31.67 -18.40 -23.75
C LYS A 157 -31.57 -19.30 -24.97
N ASP A 158 -30.89 -18.82 -26.00
CA ASP A 158 -30.54 -19.58 -27.19
C ASP A 158 -29.35 -20.50 -26.88
N ARG A 159 -29.52 -21.81 -27.08
CA ARG A 159 -28.50 -22.83 -26.80
C ARG A 159 -27.28 -22.71 -27.72
N GLU A 160 -27.43 -22.14 -28.91
CA GLU A 160 -26.32 -21.95 -29.86
C GLU A 160 -25.40 -20.79 -29.46
N LEU A 161 -25.91 -19.85 -28.64
CA LEU A 161 -25.13 -18.72 -28.11
C LEU A 161 -24.46 -19.04 -26.76
N ARG A 162 -24.87 -20.14 -26.11
CA ARG A 162 -24.26 -20.64 -24.86
C ARG A 162 -22.87 -21.23 -25.11
N TYR A 163 -22.17 -21.52 -24.01
CA TYR A 163 -21.07 -22.48 -24.05
C TYR A 163 -21.52 -23.80 -24.66
N GLN A 164 -20.72 -24.35 -25.57
CA GLN A 164 -21.07 -25.58 -26.28
C GLN A 164 -20.61 -26.84 -25.52
N SER A 165 -19.72 -26.68 -24.53
CA SER A 165 -19.28 -27.76 -23.65
C SER A 165 -18.92 -27.25 -22.25
N ALA A 166 -19.00 -28.13 -21.26
CA ALA A 166 -18.52 -27.84 -19.91
C ALA A 166 -17.00 -27.60 -19.89
N GLY A 167 -16.24 -28.24 -20.78
CA GLY A 167 -14.82 -27.98 -20.98
C GLY A 167 -14.49 -26.54 -21.40
N GLU A 168 -15.31 -25.93 -22.27
CA GLU A 168 -15.17 -24.53 -22.69
C GLU A 168 -15.41 -23.58 -21.50
N LEU A 169 -16.52 -23.79 -20.77
CA LEU A 169 -16.82 -23.04 -19.54
C LEU A 169 -15.69 -23.16 -18.51
N ARG A 170 -15.19 -24.38 -18.28
CA ARG A 170 -14.06 -24.64 -17.37
C ARG A 170 -12.80 -23.87 -17.81
N ALA A 171 -12.54 -23.75 -19.11
CA ALA A 171 -11.37 -23.05 -19.62
C ALA A 171 -11.44 -21.54 -19.29
N ASP A 172 -12.61 -20.92 -19.46
CA ASP A 172 -12.79 -19.50 -19.12
C ASP A 172 -12.76 -19.25 -17.61
N LEU A 173 -13.32 -20.15 -16.80
CA LEU A 173 -13.17 -20.10 -15.34
C LEU A 173 -11.70 -20.22 -14.89
N LYS A 174 -10.90 -21.07 -15.55
CA LYS A 174 -9.46 -21.19 -15.29
C LYS A 174 -8.70 -19.91 -15.65
N ARG A 175 -9.04 -19.29 -16.79
CA ARG A 175 -8.44 -18.01 -17.22
C ARG A 175 -8.75 -16.92 -16.20
N LEU A 176 -10.01 -16.79 -15.80
CA LEU A 176 -10.43 -15.85 -14.76
C LEU A 176 -9.63 -16.04 -13.46
N LYS A 177 -9.50 -17.28 -12.96
CA LYS A 177 -8.74 -17.55 -11.73
C LYS A 177 -7.30 -17.06 -11.85
N ARG A 178 -6.62 -17.38 -12.96
CA ARG A 178 -5.24 -16.94 -13.20
C ARG A 178 -5.13 -15.42 -13.25
N ASP A 179 -6.09 -14.74 -13.88
CA ASP A 179 -6.08 -13.29 -14.00
C ASP A 179 -6.27 -12.64 -12.62
N MET A 180 -7.15 -13.17 -11.77
CA MET A 180 -7.31 -12.73 -10.38
C MET A 180 -6.04 -12.92 -9.54
N GLU A 181 -5.41 -14.11 -9.60
CA GLU A 181 -4.14 -14.38 -8.90
C GLU A 181 -3.03 -13.42 -9.38
N SER A 182 -2.99 -13.09 -10.67
CA SER A 182 -2.01 -12.15 -11.22
C SER A 182 -2.22 -10.72 -10.72
N VAL A 183 -3.48 -10.31 -10.53
CA VAL A 183 -3.84 -9.00 -9.99
C VAL A 183 -3.47 -8.93 -8.51
N GLU A 184 -3.77 -9.97 -7.72
CA GLU A 184 -3.35 -10.06 -6.31
C GLU A 184 -1.83 -10.00 -6.17
N LEU A 185 -1.08 -10.74 -7.00
CA LEU A 185 0.39 -10.70 -7.01
C LEU A 185 0.92 -9.31 -7.37
N ARG A 186 0.30 -8.60 -8.33
CA ARG A 186 0.68 -7.23 -8.70
C ARG A 186 0.36 -6.22 -7.60
N LEU A 187 -0.79 -6.35 -6.94
CA LEU A 187 -1.17 -5.53 -5.80
C LEU A 187 -0.21 -5.74 -4.62
N ALA A 188 0.08 -7.01 -4.29
CA ALA A 188 1.04 -7.37 -3.24
C ALA A 188 2.45 -6.86 -3.58
N ALA A 189 2.90 -7.01 -4.83
CA ALA A 189 4.17 -6.48 -5.29
C ALA A 189 4.22 -4.95 -5.29
N GLY A 190 3.12 -4.27 -5.64
CA GLY A 190 3.00 -2.81 -5.60
C GLY A 190 3.04 -2.25 -4.18
N LEU A 191 2.42 -2.93 -3.22
CA LEU A 191 2.50 -2.59 -1.80
C LEU A 191 3.89 -2.89 -1.21
N ALA A 192 4.54 -3.99 -1.63
CA ALA A 192 5.91 -4.31 -1.23
C ALA A 192 6.96 -3.39 -1.89
N ALA A 193 6.65 -2.86 -3.07
CA ALA A 193 7.39 -1.79 -3.72
C ALA A 193 7.05 -0.44 -3.08
N GLY A 194 7.34 -0.31 -1.77
CA GLY A 194 7.42 1.00 -1.14
C GLY A 194 8.35 1.93 -1.94
N PRO A 195 8.22 3.26 -1.82
CA PRO A 195 8.92 4.20 -2.69
C PRO A 195 10.43 4.18 -2.41
N ARG A 196 11.15 3.24 -3.06
CA ARG A 196 12.62 3.21 -3.12
C ARG A 196 13.20 4.50 -3.71
N ALA A 197 12.36 5.28 -4.42
CA ALA A 197 12.69 6.58 -4.97
C ALA A 197 12.91 7.68 -3.92
N VAL A 198 12.27 7.60 -2.73
CA VAL A 198 12.43 8.64 -1.67
C VAL A 198 13.73 8.43 -0.88
N GLN A 199 14.20 7.19 -0.73
CA GLN A 199 15.45 6.87 -0.05
C GLN A 199 16.68 7.34 -0.85
N TRP A 200 16.63 7.29 -2.19
CA TRP A 200 17.74 7.69 -3.07
C TRP A 200 17.96 9.22 -3.11
N TRP A 201 16.88 10.00 -3.03
CA TRP A 201 16.96 11.47 -2.93
C TRP A 201 17.48 11.94 -1.56
N ARG A 202 17.09 11.25 -0.48
CA ARG A 202 17.53 11.57 0.88
C ARG A 202 19.03 11.31 1.09
N ASN A 203 19.57 10.25 0.48
CA ASN A 203 21.00 9.94 0.53
C ASN A 203 21.85 10.88 -0.35
N LYS A 204 21.31 11.41 -1.46
CA LYS A 204 22.00 12.45 -2.23
C LYS A 204 22.07 13.79 -1.50
N GLN A 205 21.01 14.20 -0.79
CA GLN A 205 21.04 15.42 0.02
C GLN A 205 22.01 15.28 1.21
N ALA A 206 22.05 14.13 1.88
CA ALA A 206 23.01 13.88 2.95
C ALA A 206 24.47 13.95 2.46
N LEU A 207 24.76 13.44 1.25
CA LEU A 207 26.09 13.52 0.66
C LEU A 207 26.46 14.96 0.28
N VAL A 208 25.52 15.73 -0.29
CA VAL A 208 25.75 17.16 -0.59
C VAL A 208 25.97 17.97 0.69
N ILE A 209 25.18 17.72 1.75
CA ILE A 209 25.36 18.38 3.05
C ILE A 209 26.71 18.00 3.66
N ALA A 210 27.11 16.73 3.60
CA ALA A 210 28.41 16.28 4.10
C ALA A 210 29.57 16.92 3.31
N VAL A 211 29.47 17.01 1.98
CA VAL A 211 30.47 17.68 1.15
C VAL A 211 30.54 19.17 1.48
N ILE A 212 29.40 19.85 1.65
CA ILE A 212 29.35 21.27 2.05
C ILE A 212 29.96 21.47 3.45
N ALA A 213 29.65 20.59 4.40
CA ALA A 213 30.19 20.63 5.76
C ALA A 213 31.71 20.39 5.77
N ILE A 214 32.19 19.42 5.00
CA ILE A 214 33.63 19.15 4.85
C ILE A 214 34.33 20.31 4.14
N SER A 215 33.73 20.88 3.09
CA SER A 215 34.32 22.02 2.38
C SER A 215 34.34 23.30 3.23
N THR A 216 33.30 23.54 4.02
CA THR A 216 33.28 24.68 4.96
C THR A 216 34.26 24.45 6.10
N PHE A 217 34.36 23.24 6.65
CA PHE A 217 35.36 22.91 7.66
C PHE A 217 36.78 23.07 7.10
N ALA A 218 37.05 22.56 5.89
CA ALA A 218 38.33 22.72 5.20
C ALA A 218 38.64 24.19 4.90
N ALA A 219 37.65 25.00 4.50
CA ALA A 219 37.83 26.43 4.26
C ALA A 219 38.08 27.23 5.55
N VAL A 220 37.42 26.87 6.66
CA VAL A 220 37.68 27.46 7.99
C VAL A 220 39.06 27.06 8.49
N PHE A 221 39.42 25.78 8.33
CA PHE A 221 40.73 25.27 8.72
C PHE A 221 41.85 25.89 7.87
N ALA A 222 41.68 25.94 6.56
CA ALA A 222 42.56 26.65 5.64
C ALA A 222 42.63 28.14 5.96
N GLY A 223 41.50 28.78 6.28
CA GLY A 223 41.48 30.18 6.74
C GLY A 223 42.18 30.40 8.08
N HIS A 224 42.17 29.41 8.98
CA HIS A 224 42.94 29.43 10.22
C HIS A 224 44.43 29.16 10.00
N TRP A 225 44.79 28.34 9.00
CA TRP A 225 46.15 27.91 8.70
C TRP A 225 46.90 28.88 7.76
N LEU A 226 46.18 29.50 6.83
CA LEU A 226 46.65 30.51 5.87
C LEU A 226 46.42 31.94 6.36
N ARG A 227 45.85 32.12 7.57
CA ARG A 227 45.96 33.42 8.25
C ARG A 227 47.45 33.70 8.35
N PRO A 228 47.98 34.72 7.65
CA PRO A 228 49.37 35.08 7.80
C PRO A 228 49.56 35.32 9.28
N THR A 229 50.58 34.70 9.86
CA THR A 229 51.00 34.95 11.23
C THR A 229 51.06 36.45 11.41
N ARG A 230 50.01 37.05 11.97
CA ARG A 230 50.07 38.43 12.44
C ARG A 230 51.22 38.39 13.42
N SER A 231 52.31 39.04 13.03
CA SER A 231 53.44 39.31 13.89
C SER A 231 52.84 39.73 15.22
N ARG A 232 53.08 38.92 16.24
CA ARG A 232 52.81 39.29 17.63
C ARG A 232 53.34 40.71 17.78
N PRO A 233 52.54 41.73 18.15
CA PRO A 233 53.11 43.03 18.42
C PRO A 233 54.23 42.81 19.43
N GLU A 234 55.45 43.19 19.08
CA GLU A 234 56.57 43.19 20.01
C GLU A 234 56.08 43.91 21.26
N GLN A 235 56.01 43.19 22.37
CA GLN A 235 55.85 43.85 23.65
C GLN A 235 57.11 44.71 23.80
N PRO A 236 57.00 46.04 23.98
CA PRO A 236 58.18 46.86 24.19
C PRO A 236 58.91 46.27 25.40
N MET A 237 60.16 45.83 25.19
CA MET A 237 61.01 45.42 26.31
C MET A 237 61.12 46.63 27.23
N LEU A 238 60.53 46.55 28.42
CA LEU A 238 60.70 47.56 29.45
C LEU A 238 62.18 47.54 29.88
N GLN A 239 62.99 48.44 29.30
CA GLN A 239 64.35 48.67 29.78
C GLN A 239 64.28 49.51 31.05
N GLN A 240 64.47 48.84 32.20
CA GLN A 240 64.62 49.54 33.47
C GLN A 240 65.98 50.26 33.49
N ARG A 241 65.96 51.59 33.55
CA ARG A 241 67.15 52.43 33.68
C ARG A 241 67.14 53.11 35.04
N SER A 242 68.22 52.99 35.82
CA SER A 242 68.35 53.75 37.07
C SER A 242 68.60 55.23 36.75
N ILE A 243 67.81 56.11 37.37
CA ILE A 243 67.84 57.56 37.11
C ILE A 243 68.53 58.32 38.26
N THR A 244 68.74 57.69 39.43
CA THR A 244 69.54 58.23 40.54
C THR A 244 70.57 57.19 40.99
N THR A 245 71.67 57.64 41.58
CA THR A 245 72.77 56.81 42.09
C THR A 245 73.06 57.21 43.53
N ASN A 246 72.05 57.10 44.40
CA ASN A 246 72.20 57.38 45.82
C ASN A 246 72.78 56.15 46.53
N PRO A 247 73.70 56.34 47.50
CA PRO A 247 74.18 55.24 48.33
C PRO A 247 73.03 54.67 49.18
N THR A 248 73.11 53.39 49.53
CA THR A 248 72.08 52.68 50.31
C THR A 248 71.84 53.29 51.69
N GLU A 249 72.82 54.02 52.22
CA GLU A 249 72.73 54.75 53.50
C GLU A 249 71.85 56.00 53.42
N ASN A 250 71.59 56.54 52.21
CA ASN A 250 70.73 57.69 51.98
C ASN A 250 69.77 57.45 50.79
N PRO A 251 68.78 56.54 50.94
CA PRO A 251 67.88 56.17 49.86
C PRO A 251 66.96 57.32 49.46
N VAL A 252 66.62 57.37 48.17
CA VAL A 252 65.55 58.22 47.68
C VAL A 252 64.22 57.66 48.19
N TYR A 253 63.50 58.44 49.00
CA TYR A 253 62.22 58.02 49.57
C TYR A 253 61.02 58.66 48.86
N ALA A 254 61.23 59.74 48.10
CA ALA A 254 60.19 60.35 47.28
C ALA A 254 60.75 60.76 45.92
N ALA A 255 59.96 60.54 44.87
CA ALA A 255 60.31 60.94 43.51
C ALA A 255 59.05 61.24 42.69
N ALA A 256 59.14 62.25 41.81
CA ALA A 256 58.11 62.60 40.85
C ALA A 256 58.75 63.08 39.54
N ILE A 257 58.22 62.63 38.42
CA ILE A 257 58.61 63.11 37.09
C ILE A 257 57.65 64.23 36.70
N SER A 258 58.19 65.32 36.12
CA SER A 258 57.36 66.43 35.65
C SER A 258 56.38 65.98 34.54
N PRO A 259 55.20 66.61 34.39
CA PRO A 259 54.21 66.18 33.39
C PRO A 259 54.70 66.21 31.94
N ASP A 260 55.69 67.07 31.64
CA ASP A 260 56.35 67.16 30.35
C ASP A 260 57.51 66.15 30.18
N GLY A 261 57.79 65.34 31.20
CA GLY A 261 58.79 64.26 31.18
C GLY A 261 60.25 64.73 31.19
N ARG A 262 60.53 66.02 31.42
CA ARG A 262 61.89 66.57 31.34
C ARG A 262 62.66 66.52 32.65
N TYR A 263 61.98 66.63 33.78
CA TYR A 263 62.60 66.75 35.10
C TYR A 263 62.19 65.60 36.01
N LEU A 264 63.13 65.15 36.84
CA LEU A 264 62.89 64.29 37.99
C LEU A 264 63.13 65.10 39.27
N ALA A 265 62.08 65.36 40.04
CA ALA A 265 62.22 65.82 41.41
C ALA A 265 62.35 64.59 42.32
N TYR A 266 63.35 64.56 43.20
CA TYR A 266 63.50 63.50 44.18
C TYR A 266 64.00 64.03 45.51
N ALA A 267 63.68 63.34 46.59
CA ALA A 267 64.09 63.71 47.95
C ALA A 267 64.81 62.54 48.61
N ASP A 268 65.88 62.88 49.32
CA ASP A 268 66.62 62.01 50.22
C ASP A 268 66.82 62.72 51.57
N PHE A 269 67.47 62.08 52.55
CA PHE A 269 67.59 62.65 53.90
C PHE A 269 68.47 63.90 53.99
N THR A 270 69.13 64.29 52.89
CA THR A 270 69.96 65.51 52.82
C THR A 270 69.25 66.67 52.16
N GLY A 271 68.19 66.42 51.36
CA GLY A 271 67.54 67.50 50.63
C GLY A 271 66.56 67.07 49.55
N VAL A 272 66.02 68.08 48.87
CA VAL A 272 65.19 67.91 47.67
C VAL A 272 65.98 68.36 46.46
N PHE A 273 66.01 67.53 45.43
CA PHE A 273 66.80 67.72 44.22
C PHE A 273 65.91 67.68 42.99
N VAL A 274 66.29 68.42 41.96
CA VAL A 274 65.67 68.37 40.64
C VAL A 274 66.75 68.03 39.62
N ARG A 275 66.54 66.94 38.88
CA ARG A 275 67.44 66.42 37.86
C ARG A 275 66.84 66.58 36.47
N LEU A 276 67.58 67.14 35.53
CA LEU A 276 67.20 67.15 34.11
C LEU A 276 67.51 65.78 33.50
N LEU A 277 66.50 65.10 32.95
CA LEU A 277 66.63 63.71 32.50
C LEU A 277 67.48 63.56 31.23
N GLU A 278 67.52 64.60 30.39
CA GLU A 278 68.25 64.59 29.12
C GLU A 278 69.78 64.69 29.33
N THR A 279 70.22 65.63 30.17
CA THR A 279 71.65 65.88 30.43
C THR A 279 72.17 65.15 31.67
N GLY A 280 71.27 64.78 32.59
CA GLY A 280 71.60 64.17 33.86
C GLY A 280 72.10 65.15 34.93
N GLU A 281 72.03 66.47 34.68
CA GLU A 281 72.41 67.52 35.62
C GLU A 281 71.42 67.62 36.78
N THR A 282 71.92 67.74 38.02
CA THR A 282 71.11 67.77 39.25
C THR A 282 71.34 69.07 40.02
N HIS A 283 70.26 69.78 40.35
CA HIS A 283 70.27 70.99 41.18
C HIS A 283 69.57 70.72 42.52
N SER A 284 70.12 71.26 43.60
CA SER A 284 69.49 71.21 44.94
C SER A 284 68.54 72.39 45.12
N LEU A 285 67.37 72.13 45.70
CA LEU A 285 66.41 73.17 46.05
C LEU A 285 66.64 73.61 47.51
N PRO A 286 66.73 74.92 47.78
CA PRO A 286 66.88 75.42 49.14
C PRO A 286 65.63 75.08 49.97
N LEU A 287 65.84 74.55 51.17
CA LEU A 287 64.78 74.28 52.13
C LEU A 287 64.54 75.52 53.01
N PRO A 288 63.29 75.79 53.43
CA PRO A 288 63.00 76.85 54.39
C PRO A 288 63.74 76.66 55.72
N GLU A 289 64.13 77.74 56.39
CA GLU A 289 64.76 77.69 57.72
C GLU A 289 63.86 76.94 58.72
N GLY A 290 64.41 75.90 59.36
CA GLY A 290 63.70 75.06 60.33
C GLY A 290 63.16 73.72 59.81
N PHE A 291 63.34 73.40 58.53
CA PHE A 291 62.97 72.10 57.97
C PHE A 291 64.04 71.03 58.28
N CYS A 292 63.66 69.96 58.99
CA CYS A 292 64.53 68.82 59.30
C CYS A 292 63.90 67.52 58.78
N PHE A 293 64.67 66.72 58.04
CA PHE A 293 64.30 65.34 57.71
C PHE A 293 64.50 64.48 58.97
N ARG A 294 63.46 63.79 59.41
CA ARG A 294 63.51 62.85 60.55
C ARG A 294 63.44 61.42 60.05
#